data_AF-A0A3D4JTC8-F1
#
_entry.id   AF-A0A3D4JTC8-F1
#
_cell.length_a   1.000
_cell.length_b   1.000
_cell.length_c   1.000
_cell.angle_alpha   90.00
_cell.angle_beta   90.00
_cell.angle_gamma   90.00
#
_symmetry.space_group_name_H-M   'P 1'
#
loop_
_entity.id
_entity.type
_entity.pdbx_description
1 polymer ?
#
loop_
_entity_poly.entity_id
_entity_poly.type
_entity_poly.pdbx_seq_one_letter_code
_entity_poly.pdbx_strand_id
1 'polypeptide(L)'
;MKKLIKNIFKIFLLLFVAGIIFIAWANYSIKKDSEAHISYNISEVPTMKTALLLGTGKTLSNGKPNAYFYNRIQAAADLYKSGKAKYI
;
A
#
# COMPACT_ATOMS: atom_id res chain seq x y z
N MET A 1 -37.38 3.09 28.91
CA MET A 1 -35.90 2.93 29.02
C MET A 1 -35.37 1.70 28.25
N LYS A 2 -35.79 0.46 28.55
CA LYS A 2 -35.29 -0.76 27.87
C LYS A 2 -35.46 -0.77 26.33
N LYS A 3 -36.56 -0.23 25.79
CA LYS A 3 -36.83 -0.16 24.34
C LYS A 3 -35.90 0.83 23.61
N LEU A 4 -35.59 1.96 24.23
CA LEU A 4 -34.64 2.95 23.69
C LEU A 4 -33.22 2.38 23.62
N ILE A 5 -32.76 1.71 24.69
CA ILE A 5 -31.45 1.05 24.72
C ILE A 5 -31.35 -0.01 23.62
N LYS A 6 -32.39 -0.83 23.41
CA LYS A 6 -32.43 -1.83 22.34
C LYS A 6 -32.35 -1.20 20.94
N ASN A 7 -33.01 -0.06 20.71
CA ASN A 7 -32.94 0.64 19.42
C ASN A 7 -31.57 1.26 19.17
N ILE A 8 -30.96 1.88 20.19
CA ILE A 8 -29.59 2.41 20.10
C ILE A 8 -28.61 1.28 19.77
N PHE A 9 -28.73 0.13 20.43
CA PHE A 9 -27.89 -1.03 20.16
C PHE A 9 -28.04 -1.56 18.73
N LYS A 10 -29.27 -1.60 18.18
CA LYS A 10 -29.51 -1.97 16.77
C LYS A 10 -28.86 -1.00 15.79
N ILE A 11 -28.98 0.30 16.04
CA ILE A 11 -28.35 1.34 15.19
C ILE A 11 -26.83 1.23 15.26
N PHE A 12 -26.28 1.04 16.47
CA PHE A 12 -24.85 0.81 16.65
C PHE A 12 -24.38 -0.41 15.85
N LEU A 13 -25.07 -1.54 15.96
CA LEU A 13 -24.70 -2.76 15.22
C LEU A 13 -24.78 -2.55 13.70
N LEU A 14 -25.81 -1.84 13.22
CA LEU A 14 -25.94 -1.48 11.81
C LEU A 14 -24.77 -0.63 11.33
N LEU A 15 -24.42 0.42 12.08
CA LEU A 15 -23.29 1.30 11.75
C LEU A 15 -21.95 0.57 11.84
N PHE A 16 -21.81 -0.35 12.80
CA PHE A 16 -20.61 -1.18 12.92
C PHE A 16 -20.43 -2.08 11.70
N VAL A 17 -21.49 -2.76 11.26
CA VAL A 17 -21.47 -3.58 10.04
C VAL A 17 -21.21 -2.70 8.80
N ALA A 18 -21.86 -1.55 8.68
CA ALA A 18 -21.63 -0.60 7.59
C ALA A 18 -20.17 -0.11 7.58
N GLY A 19 -19.57 0.15 8.74
CA GLY A 19 -18.17 0.55 8.87
C GLY A 19 -17.20 -0.53 8.40
N ILE A 20 -17.45 -1.80 8.74
CA ILE A 20 -16.64 -2.93 8.25
C ILE A 20 -16.74 -3.03 6.72
N ILE A 21 -17.96 -2.94 6.17
CA ILE A 21 -18.18 -2.98 4.71
C ILE A 21 -17.44 -1.83 4.04
N PHE A 22 -17.51 -0.62 4.60
CA PHE A 22 -16.82 0.55 4.08
C PHE A 22 -15.29 0.37 4.06
N ILE A 23 -14.69 -0.13 5.15
CA ILE A 23 -13.25 -0.40 5.21
C ILE A 23 -12.83 -1.44 4.17
N ALA A 24 -13.60 -2.53 4.06
CA ALA A 24 -13.34 -3.57 3.07
C ALA A 24 -13.43 -3.03 1.63
N TRP A 25 -14.46 -2.24 1.35
CA TRP A 25 -14.66 -1.60 0.05
C TRP A 25 -13.55 -0.59 -0.27
N ALA A 26 -13.15 0.26 0.68
CA ALA A 26 -12.08 1.23 0.49
C ALA A 26 -10.75 0.54 0.15
N ASN A 27 -10.41 -0.53 0.88
CA ASN A 27 -9.21 -1.32 0.59
C ASN A 27 -9.28 -2.00 -0.78
N TYR A 28 -10.45 -2.55 -1.14
CA TYR A 28 -10.67 -3.14 -2.47
C TYR A 28 -10.53 -2.12 -3.60
N SER A 29 -11.15 -0.94 -3.45
CA SER A 29 -11.09 0.13 -4.47
C SER A 29 -9.66 0.57 -4.71
N ILE A 30 -8.91 0.89 -3.65
CA ILE A 30 -7.51 1.31 -3.76
C ILE A 30 -6.67 0.24 -4.45
N LYS A 31 -6.84 -1.03 -4.07
CA LYS A 31 -6.12 -2.14 -4.70
C LYS A 31 -6.48 -2.23 -6.18
N LYS A 32 -7.77 -2.15 -6.52
CA LYS A 32 -8.24 -2.31 -7.89
C LYS A 32 -7.75 -1.19 -8.81
N ASP A 33 -7.78 0.04 -8.32
CA ASP A 33 -7.38 1.22 -9.10
C ASP A 33 -5.85 1.31 -9.25
N SER A 34 -5.09 0.85 -8.26
CA SER A 34 -3.61 0.85 -8.31
C SER A 34 -3.00 -0.35 -9.05
N GLU A 35 -3.73 -1.44 -9.22
CA GLU A 35 -3.24 -2.70 -9.82
C GLU A 35 -2.61 -2.49 -11.21
N ALA A 36 -3.20 -1.65 -12.05
CA ALA A 36 -2.70 -1.36 -13.40
C ALA A 36 -1.38 -0.55 -13.42
N HIS A 37 -0.99 0.05 -12.28
CA HIS A 37 0.18 0.91 -12.15
C HIS A 37 1.31 0.26 -11.34
N ILE A 38 1.10 -0.95 -10.83
CA ILE A 38 2.08 -1.69 -10.04
C ILE A 38 2.56 -2.88 -10.87
N SER A 39 3.87 -2.97 -11.09
CA SER A 39 4.48 -4.15 -11.69
C SER A 39 5.43 -4.82 -10.71
N TYR A 40 5.42 -6.15 -10.73
CA TYR A 40 6.30 -7.00 -9.94
C TYR A 40 7.43 -7.62 -10.78
N ASN A 41 7.41 -7.42 -12.11
CA ASN A 41 8.42 -7.94 -13.01
C ASN A 41 9.07 -6.81 -13.81
N ILE A 42 10.40 -6.78 -13.82
CA ILE A 42 11.17 -5.74 -14.50
C ILE A 42 10.87 -5.66 -16.01
N SER A 43 10.47 -6.77 -16.65
CA SER A 43 10.15 -6.80 -18.08
C SER A 43 8.92 -5.98 -18.43
N GLU A 44 7.93 -5.93 -17.53
CA GLU A 44 6.65 -5.23 -17.68
C GLU A 44 6.75 -3.73 -17.40
N VAL A 45 7.82 -3.28 -16.72
CA VAL A 45 8.03 -1.86 -16.43
C VAL A 45 8.37 -1.11 -17.74
N PRO A 46 7.70 0.02 -18.05
CA PRO A 46 8.06 0.82 -19.23
C PRO A 46 9.40 1.53 -19.03
N THR A 47 10.12 1.77 -20.13
CA THR A 47 11.37 2.54 -20.08
C THR A 47 11.08 4.01 -19.79
N MET A 48 11.78 4.58 -18.81
CA MET A 48 11.65 5.96 -18.37
C MET A 48 13.02 6.64 -18.22
N LYS A 49 13.04 7.97 -18.35
CA LYS A 49 14.28 8.75 -18.18
C LYS A 49 14.77 8.72 -16.73
N THR A 50 13.86 8.89 -15.78
CA THR A 50 14.17 9.02 -14.35
C THR A 50 13.15 8.24 -13.54
N ALA A 51 13.61 7.47 -12.55
CA ALA A 51 12.76 6.89 -11.51
C ALA A 51 12.93 7.67 -10.20
N LEU A 52 11.95 7.60 -9.30
CA LEU A 52 12.02 8.23 -7.98
C LEU A 52 12.15 7.15 -6.90
N LEU A 53 13.19 7.26 -6.07
CA LEU A 53 13.41 6.38 -4.93
C LEU A 53 13.02 7.06 -3.62
N LEU A 54 11.91 6.63 -3.02
CA LEU A 54 11.45 7.19 -1.73
C LEU A 54 12.32 6.71 -0.57
N GLY A 55 12.96 7.66 0.12
CA GLY A 55 13.82 7.39 1.28
C GLY A 55 13.07 6.78 2.47
N THR A 56 13.81 6.01 3.28
CA THR A 56 13.36 5.47 4.57
C THR A 56 14.59 5.10 5.42
N GLY A 57 14.41 4.87 6.72
CA GLY A 57 15.51 4.48 7.61
C GLY A 57 15.99 3.05 7.32
N LYS A 58 17.30 2.79 7.41
CA LYS A 58 17.91 1.46 7.19
C LYS A 58 17.50 0.43 8.26
N THR A 59 17.25 0.89 9.48
CA THR A 59 16.89 0.07 10.63
C THR A 59 15.58 0.55 11.24
N LEU A 60 14.82 -0.41 11.78
CA LEU A 60 13.62 -0.14 12.57
C LEU A 60 14.01 0.31 13.99
N SER A 61 13.04 0.85 14.73
CA SER A 61 13.24 1.28 16.12
C SER A 61 13.69 0.15 17.06
N ASN A 62 13.36 -1.10 16.72
CA ASN A 62 13.79 -2.29 17.45
C ASN A 62 15.16 -2.83 17.01
N GLY A 63 15.92 -2.06 16.22
CA GLY A 63 17.25 -2.43 15.73
C GLY A 63 17.28 -3.43 14.57
N LYS A 64 16.13 -3.97 14.15
CA LYS A 64 16.08 -4.92 13.03
C LYS A 64 16.25 -4.21 11.67
N PRO A 65 16.74 -4.91 10.64
CA PRO A 65 16.76 -4.39 9.27
C PRO A 65 15.36 -3.96 8.79
N ASN A 66 15.26 -2.80 8.12
CA ASN A 66 14.01 -2.35 7.53
C ASN A 66 13.86 -2.88 6.09
N ALA A 67 12.94 -3.83 5.87
CA ALA A 67 12.70 -4.40 4.55
C ALA A 67 12.34 -3.34 3.49
N TYR A 68 11.67 -2.25 3.86
CA TYR A 68 11.38 -1.16 2.92
C TYR A 68 12.64 -0.48 2.41
N PHE A 69 13.68 -0.34 3.24
CA PHE A 69 14.95 0.21 2.80
C PHE A 69 15.58 -0.70 1.74
N TYR A 70 15.86 -1.95 2.12
CA TYR A 70 16.60 -2.87 1.26
C TYR A 70 15.86 -3.22 -0.03
N ASN A 71 14.55 -3.47 0.03
CA ASN A 71 13.76 -3.80 -1.16
C ASN A 71 13.69 -2.62 -2.13
N ARG A 72 13.60 -1.38 -1.63
CA ARG A 72 13.58 -0.18 -2.48
C ARG A 72 14.94 0.07 -3.13
N ILE A 73 16.04 -0.09 -2.39
CA ILE A 73 17.40 0.00 -2.95
C ILE A 73 17.59 -1.07 -4.05
N GLN A 74 17.15 -2.31 -3.80
CA GLN A 74 17.27 -3.41 -4.75
C GLN A 74 16.46 -3.11 -6.03
N ALA A 75 15.18 -2.71 -5.90
CA ALA A 75 14.35 -2.36 -7.05
C ALA A 75 14.94 -1.20 -7.88
N ALA A 76 15.48 -0.17 -7.23
CA ALA A 76 16.15 0.94 -7.92
C ALA A 76 17.42 0.48 -8.66
N ALA A 77 18.22 -0.40 -8.04
CA ALA A 77 19.39 -0.97 -8.69
C ALA A 77 19.00 -1.83 -9.92
N ASP A 78 17.92 -2.60 -9.83
CA ASP A 78 17.43 -3.42 -10.95
C ASP A 78 16.86 -2.57 -12.08
N LEU A 79 16.14 -1.48 -11.76
CA LEU A 79 15.67 -0.49 -12.75
C LEU A 79 16.83 0.17 -13.50
N TYR A 80 17.89 0.56 -12.77
CA TYR A 80 19.08 1.17 -13.36
C TYR A 80 19.85 0.17 -14.24
N LYS A 81 20.13 -1.04 -13.72
CA LYS A 81 20.91 -2.06 -14.42
C LYS A 81 20.21 -2.63 -15.66
N SER A 82 18.88 -2.73 -15.62
CA SER A 82 18.07 -3.17 -16.77
C SER A 82 17.94 -2.10 -17.87
N GLY A 83 18.39 -0.87 -17.61
CA GLY A 83 18.20 0.26 -18.54
C GLY A 83 16.76 0.78 -18.59
N LYS A 84 15.86 0.27 -17.76
CA LYS A 84 14.47 0.75 -17.65
C LYS A 84 14.40 2.16 -17.05
N ALA A 85 15.39 2.56 -16.26
CA ALA A 85 15.58 3.93 -15.80
C ALA A 85 17.03 4.39 -16.04
N LYS A 86 17.23 5.57 -16.64
CA LYS A 86 18.57 6.14 -16.86
C LYS A 86 19.13 6.84 -15.62
N TYR A 87 18.25 7.40 -14.80
CA TYR A 87 18.56 8.09 -13.56
C TYR A 87 17.60 7.64 -12.45
N ILE A 88 18.07 7.66 -11.20
CA ILE A 88 17.30 7.41 -9.97
C ILE A 88 17.33 8.69 -9.13
#